data_AF-A0A388Q2B1-F1
#
_entry.id   AF-A0A388Q2B1-F1
#
_cell.length_a   1.000
_cell.length_b   1.000
_cell.length_c   1.000
_cell.angle_alpha   90.00
_cell.angle_beta   90.00
_cell.angle_gamma   90.00
#
_symmetry.space_group_name_H-M   'P 1'
#
loop_
_entity.id
_entity.type
_entity.pdbx_description
1 polymer ?
#
loop_
_entity_poly.entity_id
_entity_poly.type
_entity_poly.pdbx_seq_one_letter_code
_entity_poly.pdbx_strand_id
1 'polypeptide(L)' 'MEKINILWFRRDLRIHDQAALYHALKEGIPVLPIFIFDKNILDELEPADTRVLLFIAHYNS' A
#
# COMPACT_ATOMS: atom_id res chain seq x y z
N MET A 1 18.57 9.71 14.41
CA MET A 1 17.58 8.89 13.68
C MET A 1 17.51 9.43 12.26
N GLU A 2 17.70 8.58 11.26
CA GLU A 2 17.50 8.98 9.86
C GLU A 2 16.01 9.11 9.54
N LYS A 3 15.65 10.03 8.64
CA LYS A 3 14.27 10.18 8.16
C LYS A 3 13.93 9.06 7.17
N ILE A 4 12.66 8.64 7.18
CA ILE A 4 12.12 7.66 6.24
C ILE A 4 10.73 8.11 5.81
N ASN A 5 10.43 7.98 4.52
CA ASN A 5 9.11 8.25 3.95
C ASN A 5 8.29 6.95 3.97
N ILE A 6 7.13 6.96 4.64
CA ILE A 6 6.24 5.80 4.64
C ILE A 6 5.24 5.92 3.51
N LEU A 7 5.25 4.94 2.60
CA LEU A 7 4.26 4.81 1.54
C LEU A 7 3.25 3.74 1.96
N TRP A 8 2.08 4.16 2.42
CA TRP A 8 1.04 3.24 2.90
C TRP A 8 0.02 2.90 1.81
N PHE A 9 0.10 1.67 1.31
CA PHE A 9 -0.92 1.10 0.44
C PHE A 9 -2.18 0.74 1.26
N ARG A 10 -3.34 1.28 0.87
CA ARG A 10 -4.62 1.05 1.57
C ARG A 10 -5.61 0.17 0.80
N ARG A 11 -5.58 0.20 -0.54
CA ARG A 11 -6.55 -0.48 -1.43
C ARG A 11 -5.90 -1.06 -2.69
N ASP A 12 -4.96 -0.33 -3.27
CA ASP A 12 -4.28 -0.72 -4.50
C ASP A 12 -2.77 -0.83 -4.26
N LEU A 13 -2.17 -1.92 -4.70
CA LEU A 13 -0.75 -2.24 -4.54
C LEU A 13 0.01 -1.96 -5.85
N ARG A 14 -0.17 -0.75 -6.38
CA ARG A 14 0.48 -0.30 -7.61
C ARG A 14 1.69 0.56 -7.30
N ILE A 15 2.84 0.14 -7.83
CA ILE A 15 4.08 0.93 -7.82
C ILE A 15 4.25 1.76 -9.10
N HIS A 16 3.53 1.42 -10.17
CA HIS A 16 3.51 2.17 -11.41
C HIS A 16 2.46 3.28 -11.34
N ASP A 17 2.79 4.46 -11.89
CA ASP A 17 1.90 5.63 -11.96
C ASP A 17 1.36 6.11 -10.61
N GLN A 18 2.17 6.00 -9.55
CA GLN A 18 1.80 6.43 -8.21
C GLN A 18 2.47 7.76 -7.86
N ALA A 19 1.72 8.86 -7.95
CA ALA A 19 2.23 10.21 -7.68
C ALA A 19 2.91 10.34 -6.30
N ALA A 20 2.35 9.69 -5.27
CA ALA A 20 2.94 9.66 -3.94
C ALA A 20 4.35 9.04 -3.92
N LEU A 21 4.56 7.93 -4.63
CA LEU A 21 5.87 7.29 -4.76
C LEU A 21 6.85 8.20 -5.53
N TYR A 22 6.40 8.83 -6.62
CA TYR A 22 7.22 9.75 -7.39
C TYR A 22 7.71 10.93 -6.54
N HIS A 23 6.83 11.57 -5.78
CA HIS A 23 7.19 12.68 -4.90
C HIS A 23 8.14 12.23 -3.77
N ALA A 24 7.84 11.09 -3.12
CA ALA A 24 8.66 10.58 -2.03
C ALA A 24 10.10 10.23 -2.48
N LEU A 25 10.26 9.66 -3.68
CA LEU A 25 11.58 9.36 -4.24
C LEU A 25 12.37 10.62 -4.62
N LYS A 26 11.69 11.69 -5.05
CA LYS A 26 12.35 12.96 -5.40
C LYS A 26 12.98 13.70 -4.22
N GLU A 27 12.56 13.39 -3.00
CA GLU A 27 13.13 13.99 -1.79
C GLU A 27 14.50 13.40 -1.42
N GLY A 28 14.91 12.29 -2.04
CA GLY A 28 16.17 11.62 -1.72
C GLY A 28 16.19 10.95 -0.34
N ILE A 29 15.03 10.83 0.31
CA ILE A 29 14.83 10.14 1.59
C ILE A 29 14.43 8.69 1.29
N PRO A 30 14.97 7.69 2.02
CA PRO A 30 14.54 6.31 1.88
C PRO A 30 13.01 6.17 2.00
N VAL A 31 12.40 5.39 1.09
CA VAL A 31 10.96 5.13 1.09
C VAL A 31 10.72 3.71 1.55
N LEU A 32 9.86 3.54 2.56
CA LEU A 32 9.39 2.24 3.04
C LEU A 32 7.93 2.04 2.60
N PRO A 33 7.69 1.20 1.59
CA PRO A 33 6.34 0.80 1.22
C PRO A 33 5.77 -0.17 2.25
N ILE A 34 4.59 0.10 2.76
CA ILE A 34 3.89 -0.77 3.71
C ILE A 34 2.45 -1.01 3.27
N PHE A 35 1.94 -2.19 3.57
CA PHE A 35 0.54 -2.53 3.49
C PHE A 35 0.13 -3.11 4.84
N ILE A 36 -0.93 -2.58 5.44
CA ILE A 36 -1.40 -3.00 6.76
C ILE A 36 -2.65 -3.83 6.55
N PHE A 37 -2.56 -5.12 6.89
CA PHE A 37 -3.69 -6.03 6.85
C PHE A 37 -4.51 -5.93 8.13
N ASP A 38 -5.41 -4.94 8.17
CA ASP A 38 -6.31 -4.73 9.31
C ASP A 38 -7.73 -5.15 8.93
N LYS A 39 -8.22 -6.22 9.54
CA LYS A 39 -9.57 -6.76 9.27
C LYS A 39 -10.66 -5.72 9.56
N ASN A 40 -10.51 -4.88 10.57
CA ASN A 40 -11.52 -3.86 10.88
C ASN A 40 -11.57 -2.78 9.78
N ILE A 41 -10.40 -2.39 9.24
CA ILE A 41 -10.33 -1.42 8.13
C ILE A 41 -10.83 -2.05 6.83
N LEU A 42 -10.57 -3.34 6.62
CA LEU A 42 -11.01 -4.07 5.43
C LEU A 42 -12.52 -4.33 5.42
N ASP A 43 -13.13 -4.57 6.59
CA ASP A 43 -14.56 -4.78 6.74
C ASP A 43 -15.38 -3.48 6.48
N GLU A 44 -14.75 -2.31 6.60
CA GLU A 44 -15.33 -1.00 6.23
C GLU A 44 -15.24 -0.71 4.73
N LEU A 45 -14.45 -1.47 3.97
CA LEU A 45 -14.34 -1.32 2.52
C LEU A 45 -15.45 -2.12 1.85
N GLU A 46 -16.12 -1.50 0.88
CA GLU A 46 -17.15 -2.16 0.06
C GLU A 46 -16.66 -3.53 -0.46
N PRO A 47 -17.47 -4.61 -0.36
CA PRO A 47 -17.07 -5.99 -0.70
C PRO A 47 -16.58 -6.20 -2.14
N ALA A 48 -16.70 -5.18 -2.99
CA ALA A 48 -16.49 -5.27 -4.42
C ALA A 48 -15.04 -5.00 -4.89
N ASP A 49 -14.09 -4.69 -4.00
CA ASP A 49 -12.70 -4.46 -4.47
C ASP A 49 -11.96 -5.79 -4.70
N THR A 50 -12.24 -6.41 -5.85
CA THR A 50 -11.68 -7.69 -6.33
C THR A 50 -10.15 -7.76 -6.21
N ARG A 51 -9.48 -6.60 -6.24
CA ARG A 51 -8.01 -6.47 -6.14
C ARG A 51 -7.47 -6.82 -4.76
N VAL A 52 -8.18 -6.45 -3.69
CA VAL A 52 -7.76 -6.75 -2.31
C VAL A 52 -7.90 -8.25 -2.05
N LEU A 53 -9.01 -8.85 -2.49
CA LEU A 53 -9.24 -10.30 -2.41
C LEU A 53 -8.19 -11.10 -3.18
N LEU A 54 -7.80 -10.65 -4.39
CA LEU A 54 -6.76 -11.31 -5.19
C LEU A 54 -5.41 -11.33 -4.45
N PHE A 55 -5.06 -10.24 -3.78
CA PHE A 55 -3.82 -10.14 -3.02
C PHE A 55 -3.82 -11.07 -1.79
N ILE A 56 -4.93 -11.11 -1.04
CA ILE A 56 -5.11 -12.02 0.10
C ILE A 56 -5.00 -13.48 -0.35
N ALA A 57 -5.67 -13.83 -1.45
CA ALA A 57 -5.62 -15.19 -1.98
C ALA A 57 -4.18 -15.58 -2.36
N HIS A 58 -3.44 -14.71 -3.03
CA HIS A 58 -2.07 -14.96 -3.44
C HIS A 58 -1.08 -15.06 -2.27
N TYR A 59 -1.23 -14.23 -1.23
CA TYR A 59 -0.31 -14.23 -0.08
C TYR A 59 -0.48 -15.45 0.85
N ASN A 60 -1.67 -16.06 0.89
CA ASN A 60 -1.95 -17.26 1.70
C ASN A 60 -1.70 -18.58 0.92
N SER A 61 -1.14 -18.52 -0.29
CA SER A 61 -0.84 -19.67 -1.16
C SER A 61 0.61 -20.10 -1.07
#